data_AF-A0A1Q6TXL4-F1
#
_entry.id   AF-A0A1Q6TXL4-F1
#
_cell.length_a   1.000
_cell.length_b   1.000
_cell.length_c   1.000
_cell.angle_alpha   90.00
_cell.angle_beta   90.00
_cell.angle_gamma   90.00
#
_symmetry.space_group_name_H-M   'P 1'
#
loop_
_entity.id
_entity.type
_entity.pdbx_description
1 polymer ?
#
loop_
_entity_poly.entity_id
_entity_poly.type
_entity_poly.pdbx_seq_one_letter_code
_entity_poly.pdbx_strand_id
1 'polypeptide(L)'
;MKDKCTKYEALFTFGSDETLKRHVETCEDCKKEQEVMDKVSDLLKEVRPYYKAKRKSAAKLKAACAISVLLFSSATLGVINFNTDISDVIKYGTTLSADDLGLPVDSYGFLMVE
;
A
#
# COMPACT_ATOMS: atom_id res chain seq x y z
N MET A 1 -54.23 -15.92 10.01
CA MET A 1 -52.82 -15.68 9.64
C MET A 1 -52.09 -16.98 9.82
N LYS A 2 -51.45 -17.54 8.79
CA LYS A 2 -50.51 -18.66 8.98
C LYS A 2 -49.20 -18.03 9.45
N ASP A 3 -48.71 -18.42 10.61
CA ASP A 3 -47.50 -17.86 11.19
C ASP A 3 -46.30 -18.12 10.27
N LYS A 4 -45.67 -17.04 9.79
CA LYS A 4 -44.45 -17.13 8.99
C LYS A 4 -43.32 -17.65 9.87
N CYS A 5 -42.55 -18.60 9.35
CA CYS A 5 -41.38 -19.10 10.08
C CYS A 5 -40.30 -18.02 10.17
N THR A 6 -39.92 -17.60 11.38
CA THR A 6 -38.83 -16.62 11.63
C THR A 6 -37.50 -17.28 11.99
N LYS A 7 -37.43 -18.62 11.94
CA LYS A 7 -36.29 -19.39 12.45
C LYS A 7 -35.07 -19.39 11.51
N TYR A 8 -35.26 -18.97 10.26
CA TYR A 8 -34.21 -18.96 9.24
C TYR A 8 -33.02 -18.09 9.63
N GLU A 9 -33.25 -16.84 10.06
CA GLU A 9 -32.18 -15.91 10.43
C GLU A 9 -31.34 -16.45 11.61
N ALA A 10 -31.99 -17.02 12.62
CA ALA A 10 -31.32 -17.60 13.78
C ALA A 10 -30.49 -18.84 13.40
N LEU A 11 -31.01 -19.69 12.51
CA LEU A 11 -30.27 -20.86 12.02
C LEU A 11 -29.13 -20.48 11.07
N PHE A 12 -29.29 -19.42 10.28
CA PHE A 12 -28.27 -18.92 9.36
C PHE A 12 -27.10 -18.24 10.09
N THR A 13 -27.38 -17.58 11.21
CA THR A 13 -26.36 -16.85 11.99
C THR A 13 -25.70 -17.69 13.08
N PHE A 14 -26.46 -18.54 13.77
CA PHE A 14 -25.99 -19.30 14.93
C PHE A 14 -26.06 -20.81 14.77
N GLY A 15 -26.76 -21.31 13.75
CA GLY A 15 -26.93 -22.74 13.48
C GLY A 15 -25.79 -23.33 12.67
N SER A 16 -25.83 -24.66 12.49
CA SER A 16 -24.94 -25.35 11.55
C SER A 16 -25.58 -25.46 10.17
N ASP A 17 -24.76 -25.45 9.12
CA ASP A 17 -25.22 -25.57 7.72
C ASP A 17 -26.14 -26.78 7.49
N GLU A 18 -25.88 -27.89 8.17
CA GLU A 18 -26.72 -29.10 8.07
C GLU A 18 -28.11 -28.89 8.67
N THR A 19 -28.20 -28.20 9.80
CA THR A 19 -29.49 -27.93 10.47
C THR A 19 -30.33 -26.94 9.68
N LEU A 20 -29.69 -25.94 9.07
CA LEU A 20 -30.35 -24.99 8.18
C LEU A 20 -30.89 -25.70 6.93
N LYS A 21 -30.08 -26.53 6.26
CA LYS A 21 -30.49 -27.27 5.05
C LYS A 21 -31.70 -28.17 5.31
N ARG A 22 -31.68 -28.95 6.40
CA ARG A 22 -32.84 -29.79 6.78
C ARG A 22 -34.10 -28.96 7.05
N HIS A 23 -33.94 -27.79 7.65
CA HIS A 23 -35.07 -26.90 7.93
C HIS A 23 -35.65 -26.27 6.65
N VAL A 24 -34.79 -25.86 5.73
CA VAL A 24 -35.16 -25.30 4.42
C VAL A 24 -35.90 -26.34 3.55
N GLU A 25 -35.53 -27.61 3.63
CA GLU A 25 -36.25 -28.69 2.93
C GLU A 25 -37.67 -28.91 3.48
N THR A 26 -37.87 -28.64 4.77
CA THR A 26 -39.15 -28.90 5.46
C THR A 26 -40.08 -27.68 5.45
N CYS A 27 -39.55 -26.46 5.35
CA CYS A 27 -40.31 -25.21 5.47
C CYS A 27 -40.27 -24.38 4.18
N GLU A 28 -41.45 -24.16 3.56
CA GLU A 28 -41.56 -23.38 2.33
C GLU A 28 -41.20 -21.89 2.49
N ASP A 29 -41.45 -21.30 3.66
CA ASP A 29 -41.11 -19.89 3.92
C ASP A 29 -39.58 -19.71 3.96
N CYS A 30 -38.88 -20.55 4.71
CA CYS A 30 -37.42 -20.55 4.79
C CYS A 30 -36.76 -20.89 3.45
N LYS A 31 -37.43 -21.70 2.60
CA LYS A 31 -36.95 -21.97 1.24
C LYS A 31 -36.95 -20.74 0.35
N LYS A 32 -38.01 -19.92 0.41
CA LYS A 32 -38.07 -18.66 -0.33
C LYS A 32 -37.01 -17.68 0.15
N GLU A 33 -36.77 -17.62 1.45
CA GLU A 33 -35.71 -16.78 2.03
C GLU A 33 -34.31 -17.24 1.59
N GLN A 34 -34.05 -18.55 1.58
CA GLN A 34 -32.81 -19.12 1.06
C GLN A 34 -32.59 -18.75 -0.42
N GLU A 35 -33.61 -18.85 -1.27
CA GLU A 35 -33.51 -18.46 -2.68
C GLU A 35 -33.19 -16.96 -2.86
N VAL A 36 -33.72 -16.09 -2.01
CA VAL A 36 -33.38 -14.66 -2.02
C VAL A 36 -31.92 -14.46 -1.60
N MET A 37 -31.47 -15.15 -0.55
CA MET A 37 -30.09 -15.06 -0.07
C MET A 37 -29.09 -15.59 -1.09
N ASP A 38 -29.42 -16.66 -1.81
CA ASP A 38 -28.58 -17.23 -2.86
C ASP A 38 -28.42 -16.23 -4.02
N LYS A 39 -29.51 -15.56 -4.44
CA LYS A 39 -29.45 -14.49 -5.45
C LYS A 39 -28.56 -13.33 -4.99
N VAL A 40 -28.70 -12.88 -3.74
CA VAL A 40 -27.85 -11.82 -3.17
C VAL A 40 -26.38 -12.25 -3.11
N SER A 41 -26.12 -13.50 -2.75
CA SER A 41 -24.76 -14.08 -2.73
C SER A 41 -24.11 -14.04 -4.12
N ASP A 42 -24.87 -14.37 -5.16
CA ASP A 42 -24.37 -14.33 -6.54
C ASP A 42 -24.08 -12.91 -7.02
N LEU A 43 -24.97 -11.96 -6.74
CA LEU A 43 -24.73 -10.52 -6.96
C LEU A 43 -23.44 -10.04 -6.26
N LEU A 44 -23.21 -10.47 -5.02
CA LEU A 44 -21.98 -10.13 -4.29
C LEU A 44 -20.73 -10.76 -4.91
N LYS A 45 -20.83 -11.99 -5.45
CA LYS A 45 -19.71 -12.66 -6.14
C LYS A 45 -19.30 -11.92 -7.41
N GLU A 46 -20.24 -11.37 -8.16
CA GLU A 46 -19.97 -10.57 -9.37
C GLU A 46 -19.24 -9.26 -9.05
N VAL A 47 -19.59 -8.62 -7.95
CA VAL A 47 -19.05 -7.32 -7.55
C VAL A 47 -17.70 -7.45 -6.81
N ARG A 48 -17.46 -8.57 -6.12
CA ARG A 48 -16.21 -8.90 -5.41
C ARG A 48 -14.91 -8.71 -6.25
N PRO A 49 -14.79 -9.21 -7.49
CA PRO A 49 -13.58 -9.03 -8.28
C PRO A 49 -13.26 -7.57 -8.55
N TYR A 50 -14.26 -6.71 -8.77
CA TYR A 50 -14.07 -5.28 -8.99
C TYR A 50 -13.43 -4.59 -7.79
N TYR A 51 -13.94 -4.83 -6.58
CA TYR A 51 -13.34 -4.26 -5.36
C TYR A 51 -11.94 -4.82 -5.08
N LYS A 52 -11.71 -6.11 -5.35
CA LYS A 52 -10.38 -6.72 -5.18
C LYS A 52 -9.36 -6.12 -6.17
N ALA A 53 -9.78 -5.84 -7.40
CA ALA A 53 -8.94 -5.17 -8.40
C ALA A 53 -8.64 -3.72 -8.00
N LYS A 54 -9.65 -2.96 -7.56
CA LYS A 54 -9.49 -1.57 -7.08
C LYS A 54 -8.56 -1.46 -5.86
N ARG A 55 -8.63 -2.42 -4.93
CA ARG A 55 -7.71 -2.45 -3.77
C ARG A 55 -6.26 -2.75 -4.20
N LYS A 56 -6.07 -3.65 -5.17
CA LYS A 56 -4.75 -3.99 -5.70
C LYS A 56 -4.08 -2.81 -6.43
N SER A 57 -4.83 -2.00 -7.18
CA SER A 57 -4.27 -0.84 -7.87
C SER A 57 -3.79 0.24 -6.90
N ALA A 58 -4.57 0.53 -5.85
CA ALA A 58 -4.16 1.46 -4.80
C ALA A 58 -2.90 0.98 -4.05
N ALA A 59 -2.77 -0.32 -3.78
CA ALA A 59 -1.58 -0.89 -3.15
C ALA A 59 -0.34 -0.77 -4.05
N LYS A 60 -0.48 -1.04 -5.36
CA LYS A 60 0.60 -0.86 -6.34
C LYS A 60 1.06 0.60 -6.41
N LEU A 61 0.13 1.55 -6.40
CA LEU A 61 0.45 2.99 -6.42
C LEU A 61 1.25 3.41 -5.18
N LYS A 62 0.83 2.97 -3.99
CA LYS A 62 1.56 3.24 -2.75
C LYS A 62 2.97 2.63 -2.76
N ALA A 63 3.10 1.40 -3.23
CA ALA A 63 4.40 0.75 -3.37
C ALA A 63 5.32 1.48 -4.36
N ALA A 64 4.80 1.89 -5.53
CA ALA A 64 5.56 2.65 -6.51
C ALA A 64 6.05 4.00 -5.94
N CYS A 65 5.20 4.71 -5.21
CA CYS A 65 5.57 5.96 -4.57
C CYS A 65 6.69 5.76 -3.53
N ALA A 66 6.56 4.75 -2.65
CA ALA A 66 7.60 4.44 -1.67
C ALA A 66 8.95 4.09 -2.33
N ILE A 67 8.94 3.28 -3.39
CA ILE A 67 10.16 2.93 -4.14
C ILE A 67 10.77 4.16 -4.79
N SER A 68 9.96 5.03 -5.41
CA SER A 68 10.49 6.26 -6.01
C SER A 68 11.19 7.15 -4.99
N VAL A 69 10.61 7.33 -3.80
CA VAL A 69 11.23 8.14 -2.74
C VAL A 69 12.56 7.55 -2.32
N LEU A 70 12.63 6.23 -2.11
CA LEU A 70 13.89 5.56 -1.74
C LEU A 70 14.97 5.70 -2.81
N LEU A 71 14.61 5.57 -4.09
CA LEU A 71 15.53 5.74 -5.21
C LEU A 71 16.01 7.20 -5.32
N PHE A 72 15.11 8.18 -5.18
CA PHE A 72 15.50 9.58 -5.20
C PHE A 72 16.41 9.94 -4.03
N SER A 73 16.08 9.51 -2.80
CA SER A 73 16.90 9.77 -1.62
C SER A 73 18.29 9.12 -1.70
N SER A 74 18.39 7.91 -2.24
CA SER A 74 19.69 7.25 -2.42
C SER A 74 20.51 7.90 -3.54
N ALA A 75 19.89 8.30 -4.64
CA ALA A 75 20.55 9.01 -5.73
C ALA A 75 21.08 10.37 -5.28
N THR A 76 20.30 11.16 -4.53
CA THR A 76 20.75 12.47 -4.03
C THR A 76 21.91 12.35 -3.04
N LEU A 77 21.85 11.38 -2.12
CA LEU A 77 22.98 11.10 -1.22
C LEU A 77 24.24 10.68 -1.97
N GLY A 78 24.10 9.88 -3.04
CA GLY A 78 25.20 9.56 -3.94
C GLY A 78 25.81 10.80 -4.58
N VAL A 79 24.99 11.68 -5.17
CA VAL A 79 25.46 12.91 -5.81
C VAL A 79 26.21 13.81 -4.83
N ILE A 80 25.70 13.98 -3.61
CA ILE A 80 26.33 14.82 -2.57
C ILE A 80 27.68 14.22 -2.15
N ASN A 81 27.78 12.89 -2.01
CA ASN A 81 29.00 12.24 -1.53
C ASN A 81 30.09 12.15 -2.63
N PHE A 82 29.70 11.95 -3.89
CA PHE A 82 30.66 11.88 -5.01
C PHE A 82 31.10 13.24 -5.56
N ASN A 83 30.46 14.35 -5.17
CA ASN A 83 30.87 15.70 -5.56
C ASN A 83 31.24 16.51 -4.32
N THR A 84 32.54 16.58 -4.03
CA THR A 84 33.10 17.32 -2.89
C THR A 84 32.68 18.78 -2.89
N ASP A 85 32.65 19.43 -4.05
CA ASP A 85 32.24 20.84 -4.18
C ASP A 85 30.81 21.08 -3.71
N ILE A 86 29.89 20.15 -4.00
CA ILE A 86 28.49 20.24 -3.55
C ILE A 86 28.41 20.01 -2.04
N SER A 87 29.14 19.02 -1.53
CA SER A 87 29.24 18.77 -0.09
C SER A 87 29.82 19.99 0.65
N ASP A 88 30.84 20.63 0.10
CA ASP A 88 31.51 21.79 0.70
C ASP A 88 30.62 23.02 0.70
N VAL A 89 29.91 23.28 -0.40
CA VAL A 89 28.89 24.34 -0.45
C VAL A 89 27.77 24.09 0.57
N ILE A 90 27.32 22.84 0.74
CA ILE A 90 26.28 22.49 1.73
C ILE A 90 26.79 22.69 3.17
N LYS A 91 28.04 22.34 3.45
CA LYS A 91 28.59 22.30 4.81
C LYS A 91 29.21 23.61 5.26
N TYR A 92 29.83 24.35 4.35
CA TYR A 92 30.63 25.54 4.61
C TYR A 92 30.15 26.79 3.85
N GLY A 93 29.15 26.65 2.96
CA GLY A 93 28.55 27.76 2.21
C GLY A 93 29.37 28.22 0.99
N THR A 94 30.57 27.68 0.80
CA THR A 94 31.50 27.96 -0.30
C THR A 94 32.29 26.70 -0.62
N THR A 95 32.87 26.61 -1.82
CA THR A 95 33.81 25.55 -2.19
C THR A 95 35.16 25.80 -1.51
N LEU A 96 35.75 24.81 -0.82
CA LEU A 96 37.06 25.00 -0.20
C LEU A 96 38.16 25.13 -1.27
N SER A 97 39.02 26.12 -1.08
CA SER A 97 40.25 26.26 -1.87
C SER A 97 41.39 25.41 -1.31
N ALA A 98 42.47 25.24 -2.07
CA ALA A 98 43.65 24.51 -1.61
C ALA A 98 44.27 25.13 -0.35
N ASP A 99 44.19 26.45 -0.20
CA ASP A 99 44.65 27.19 0.98
C ASP A 99 43.78 26.88 2.22
N ASP A 100 42.44 26.83 2.04
CA ASP A 100 41.51 26.47 3.12
C ASP A 100 41.70 25.03 3.63
N LEU A 101 42.24 24.15 2.77
CA LEU A 101 42.61 22.77 3.10
C LEU A 101 43.99 22.67 3.75
N GLY A 102 44.71 23.78 3.93
CA GLY A 102 46.05 23.84 4.53
C GLY A 102 47.15 23.32 3.62
N LEU A 103 46.93 23.27 2.30
CA LEU A 103 47.96 22.90 1.33
C LEU A 103 48.86 24.11 1.06
N PRO A 104 50.18 23.93 0.89
CA PRO A 104 51.07 25.04 0.61
C PRO A 104 50.76 25.61 -0.79
N VAL A 105 50.38 26.89 -0.84
CA VAL A 105 50.05 27.61 -2.08
C VAL A 105 50.88 28.88 -2.24
N ASP A 106 51.09 29.30 -3.48
CA ASP A 106 51.74 30.59 -3.81
C ASP A 106 50.77 31.77 -3.58
N SER A 107 51.30 33.00 -3.59
CA SER A 107 50.55 34.27 -3.61
C SER A 107 49.44 34.35 -4.69
N TYR A 108 49.56 33.59 -5.78
CA TYR A 108 48.50 33.47 -6.81
C TYR A 108 47.51 32.31 -6.59
N GLY A 109 47.64 31.52 -5.51
CA GLY A 109 46.72 30.43 -5.14
C GLY A 109 46.99 29.08 -5.80
N PHE A 110 48.14 28.90 -6.48
CA PHE A 110 48.55 27.62 -7.04
C PHE A 110 49.32 26.78 -6.03
N LEU A 111 49.16 25.44 -6.09
CA LEU A 111 49.90 24.51 -5.25
C LEU A 111 51.41 24.65 -5.45
N MET A 112 52.11 24.85 -4.34
CA MET A 112 53.56 24.86 -4.31
C MET A 112 54.06 23.43 -4.37
N VAL A 113 54.83 23.11 -5.41
CA VAL A 113 55.56 21.85 -5.53
C VAL A 113 57.03 22.19 -5.34
N GLU A 114 57.64 21.72 -4.25
CA GLU A 114 59.11 21.70 -4.13
C GLU A 114 59.73 20.69 -5.09
#